data_AF-A0AAN9PGR4-F1
#
_entry.id   AF-A0AAN9PGR4-F1
#
_cell.length_a   1.000
_cell.length_b   1.000
_cell.length_c   1.000
_cell.angle_alpha   90.00
_cell.angle_beta   90.00
_cell.angle_gamma   90.00
#
_symmetry.space_group_name_H-M   'P 1'
#
loop_
_entity.id
_entity.type
_entity.pdbx_description
1 polymer ?
#
loop_
_entity_poly.entity_id
_entity_poly.type
_entity_poly.pdbx_seq_one_letter_code
_entity_poly.pdbx_strand_id
1 'polypeptide(L)'
;MAITAYSKTFKRELDVEQLKRLCNNHLKEKNFAEFVKIDIECPCCGVIGARVVNESISPISNIAVKQAHFAFNNNNGVDAHLLFCDYYSGQDGLIQVEKDSFINLSKSGNEVTEAIRKLVCSAIYHNYFNQLDIRNMRKWFYDMRSNQDILVEYSKHQLNVLRKSIVRSKRNVEEYVVDRELLKNDWFDLDDEVYESLATKFLFPYDIRDINGLNYILSRKSIIKKAISLSKKNHGMYEFDRSRLDEKYKLATRLSLHIIDHNITLSTYVDENLGNTIGLNPFIHYDAWIALGYSSKWSKRHTEFDFESEFEKEKERLKILYGI
;
A
#
# COMPACT_ATOMS: atom_id res chain seq x y z
N MET A 1 12.95 -10.07 3.58
CA MET A 1 14.42 -10.07 3.81
C MET A 1 14.91 -8.64 3.78
N ALA A 2 15.64 -8.19 4.80
CA ALA A 2 16.16 -6.82 4.87
C ALA A 2 17.57 -6.76 4.26
N ILE A 3 17.68 -6.28 3.01
CA ILE A 3 18.97 -6.11 2.32
C ILE A 3 19.79 -5.00 3.02
N THR A 4 19.11 -3.94 3.44
CA THR A 4 19.66 -2.88 4.29
C THR A 4 19.07 -2.94 5.69
N ALA A 5 19.79 -2.44 6.68
CA ALA A 5 19.29 -2.26 8.04
C ALA A 5 19.84 -0.96 8.66
N TYR A 6 19.19 -0.44 9.70
CA TYR A 6 19.55 0.84 10.29
C TYR A 6 20.67 0.66 11.32
N SER A 7 21.75 1.43 11.18
CA SER A 7 22.83 1.52 12.17
C SER A 7 22.60 2.70 13.11
N LYS A 8 22.54 2.42 14.42
CA LYS A 8 22.43 3.46 15.45
C LYS A 8 23.69 4.32 15.53
N THR A 9 24.86 3.70 15.39
CA THR A 9 26.16 4.38 15.43
C THR A 9 26.33 5.34 14.26
N PHE A 10 26.03 4.88 13.03
CA PHE A 10 26.22 5.68 11.82
C PHE A 10 24.99 6.51 11.43
N LYS A 11 23.87 6.33 12.15
CA LYS A 11 22.59 7.03 11.97
C LYS A 11 22.03 6.95 10.54
N ARG A 12 22.27 5.84 9.86
CA ARG A 12 21.88 5.62 8.46
C ARG A 12 21.60 4.15 8.16
N GLU A 13 20.81 3.90 7.13
CA GLU A 13 20.57 2.55 6.62
C GLU A 13 21.75 2.12 5.76
N LEU A 14 22.23 0.91 6.00
CA LEU A 14 23.42 0.36 5.35
C LEU A 14 23.15 -1.06 4.93
N ASP A 15 23.69 -1.46 3.79
CA ASP A 15 23.87 -2.88 3.49
C ASP A 15 25.08 -3.46 4.27
N VAL A 16 25.26 -4.78 4.17
CA VAL A 16 26.33 -5.49 4.89
C VAL A 16 27.73 -4.99 4.49
N GLU A 17 27.96 -4.66 3.22
CA GLU A 17 29.28 -4.23 2.76
C GLU A 17 29.59 -2.79 3.19
N GLN A 18 28.63 -1.89 3.03
CA GLN A 18 28.74 -0.51 3.48
C GLN A 18 29.02 -0.44 4.98
N LEU A 19 28.34 -1.28 5.77
CA LEU A 19 28.58 -1.39 7.20
C LEU A 19 29.99 -1.91 7.51
N LYS A 20 30.44 -2.98 6.82
CA LYS A 20 31.80 -3.51 6.99
C LYS A 20 32.86 -2.45 6.70
N ARG A 21 32.73 -1.70 5.60
CA ARG A 21 33.67 -0.63 5.22
C ARG A 21 33.75 0.46 6.31
N LEU A 22 32.62 0.86 6.87
CA LEU A 22 32.59 1.85 7.96
C LEU A 22 33.20 1.30 9.26
N CYS A 23 32.86 0.06 9.63
CA CYS A 23 33.41 -0.57 10.83
C CYS A 23 34.93 -0.71 10.74
N ASN A 24 35.47 -1.10 9.59
CA ASN A 24 36.92 -1.20 9.39
C ASN A 24 37.63 0.15 9.57
N ASN A 25 36.98 1.25 9.18
CA ASN A 25 37.54 2.59 9.28
C ASN A 25 37.39 3.21 10.68
N HIS A 26 36.34 2.85 11.43
CA HIS A 26 35.97 3.52 12.69
C HIS A 26 36.11 2.66 13.97
N LEU A 27 36.09 1.32 13.86
CA LEU A 27 36.04 0.40 14.98
C LEU A 27 37.20 -0.57 14.88
N LYS A 28 38.38 -0.16 15.36
CA LYS A 28 39.63 -0.91 15.17
C LYS A 28 39.68 -2.29 15.84
N GLU A 29 38.79 -2.63 16.78
CA GLU A 29 38.92 -3.88 17.59
C GLU A 29 37.60 -4.54 18.03
N LYS A 30 36.42 -4.14 17.52
CA LYS A 30 35.16 -4.81 17.91
C LYS A 30 34.86 -6.01 17.01
N ASN A 31 34.45 -7.13 17.63
CA ASN A 31 33.90 -8.27 16.91
C ASN A 31 32.70 -7.79 16.06
N PHE A 32 32.83 -7.85 14.73
CA PHE A 32 31.82 -7.34 13.80
C PHE A 32 30.44 -7.98 14.03
N ALA A 33 30.38 -9.27 14.36
CA ALA A 33 29.12 -9.94 14.64
C ALA A 33 28.44 -9.41 15.91
N GLU A 34 29.23 -9.12 16.95
CA GLU A 34 28.73 -8.53 18.19
C GLU A 34 28.29 -7.08 17.97
N PHE A 35 29.05 -6.32 17.18
CA PHE A 35 28.66 -4.97 16.77
C PHE A 35 27.32 -4.99 16.04
N VAL A 36 27.15 -5.85 15.03
CA VAL A 36 25.89 -5.98 14.28
C VAL A 36 24.73 -6.33 15.22
N LYS A 37 24.93 -7.27 16.14
CA LYS A 37 23.89 -7.70 17.09
C LYS A 37 23.37 -6.55 17.96
N ILE A 38 24.25 -5.63 18.36
CA ILE A 38 23.92 -4.53 19.27
C ILE A 38 23.49 -3.26 18.52
N ASP A 39 24.15 -2.94 17.41
CA ASP A 39 24.01 -1.66 16.70
C ASP A 39 22.90 -1.67 15.65
N ILE A 40 22.71 -2.81 14.98
CA ILE A 40 21.80 -2.91 13.84
C ILE A 40 20.39 -3.25 14.30
N GLU A 41 19.46 -2.45 13.81
CA GLU A 41 18.02 -2.64 14.03
C GLU A 41 17.25 -2.70 12.71
N CYS A 42 16.11 -3.37 12.76
CA CYS A 42 15.16 -3.38 11.65
C CYS A 42 14.66 -1.94 11.41
N PRO A 43 14.72 -1.40 10.18
CA PRO A 43 14.30 -0.03 9.91
C PRO A 43 12.78 0.17 9.99
N CYS A 44 11.99 -0.91 9.97
CA CYS A 44 10.53 -0.85 10.10
C CYS A 44 10.08 -0.99 11.57
N CYS A 45 10.36 -2.12 12.22
CA CYS A 45 9.85 -2.40 13.56
C CYS A 45 10.85 -2.12 14.70
N GLY A 46 12.10 -1.78 14.39
CA GLY A 46 13.13 -1.44 15.39
C GLY A 46 13.67 -2.63 16.20
N VAL A 47 13.33 -3.87 15.82
CA VAL A 47 13.90 -5.06 16.47
C VAL A 47 15.42 -5.08 16.30
N ILE A 48 16.13 -5.37 17.40
CA ILE A 48 17.59 -5.52 17.46
C ILE A 48 17.99 -7.00 17.43
N GLY A 49 19.29 -7.29 17.48
CA GLY A 49 19.78 -8.66 17.47
C GLY A 49 19.98 -9.22 16.07
N ALA A 50 20.29 -8.35 15.11
CA ALA A 50 20.60 -8.76 13.75
C ALA A 50 21.78 -9.73 13.71
N ARG A 51 21.76 -10.62 12.72
CA ARG A 51 22.90 -11.45 12.31
C ARG A 51 23.16 -11.27 10.81
N VAL A 52 24.42 -11.37 10.41
CA VAL A 52 24.79 -11.32 9.00
C VAL A 52 24.66 -12.70 8.39
N VAL A 53 23.90 -12.79 7.32
CA VAL A 53 23.88 -13.97 6.44
C VAL A 53 24.77 -13.66 5.25
N ASN A 54 25.81 -14.47 5.08
CA ASN A 54 26.78 -14.28 4.02
C ASN A 54 26.18 -14.59 2.64
N GLU A 55 26.81 -14.01 1.62
CA GLU A 55 26.49 -14.28 0.23
C GLU A 55 26.65 -15.77 -0.08
N SER A 56 25.77 -16.32 -0.90
CA SER A 56 25.86 -17.70 -1.39
C SER A 56 26.22 -17.70 -2.88
N ILE A 57 27.29 -18.38 -3.25
CA ILE A 57 27.75 -18.50 -4.64
C ILE A 57 27.36 -19.89 -5.17
N SER A 58 26.85 -19.95 -6.39
CA SER A 58 26.52 -21.21 -7.04
C SER A 58 27.82 -21.97 -7.32
N PRO A 59 27.97 -23.22 -6.85
CA PRO A 59 29.16 -24.01 -7.17
C PRO A 59 29.26 -24.38 -8.67
N ILE A 60 28.15 -24.30 -9.41
CA ILE A 60 28.07 -24.68 -10.83
C ILE A 60 28.38 -23.49 -11.74
N SER A 61 27.80 -22.33 -11.46
CA SER A 61 27.95 -21.15 -12.33
C SER A 61 28.97 -20.12 -11.82
N ASN A 62 29.48 -20.28 -10.60
CA ASN A 62 30.31 -19.31 -9.89
C ASN A 62 29.69 -17.89 -9.83
N ILE A 63 28.36 -17.80 -9.96
CA ILE A 63 27.57 -16.58 -9.86
C ILE A 63 26.95 -16.52 -8.46
N ALA A 64 26.89 -15.32 -7.87
CA ALA A 64 26.18 -15.05 -6.64
C ALA A 64 24.69 -15.37 -6.78
N VAL A 65 24.19 -16.29 -5.95
CA VAL A 65 22.78 -16.75 -5.94
C VAL A 65 21.96 -15.98 -4.92
N LYS A 66 22.58 -15.52 -3.83
CA LYS A 66 21.91 -14.74 -2.78
C LYS A 66 22.86 -13.69 -2.21
N GLN A 67 22.46 -12.43 -2.26
CA GLN A 67 23.18 -11.31 -1.67
C GLN A 67 23.27 -11.44 -0.13
N ALA A 68 24.38 -10.93 0.43
CA ALA A 68 24.52 -10.77 1.87
C ALA A 68 23.43 -9.85 2.43
N HIS A 69 22.85 -10.21 3.58
CA HIS A 69 21.73 -9.47 4.18
C HIS A 69 21.70 -9.62 5.70
N PHE A 70 20.87 -8.81 6.34
CA PHE A 70 20.60 -8.90 7.77
C PHE A 70 19.40 -9.80 8.04
N ALA A 71 19.57 -10.75 8.94
CA ALA A 71 18.50 -11.61 9.44
C ALA A 71 18.22 -11.29 10.91
N PHE A 72 16.95 -11.31 11.29
CA PHE A 72 16.48 -11.07 12.64
C PHE A 72 15.74 -12.33 13.09
N ASN A 73 16.42 -13.19 13.85
CA ASN A 73 15.84 -14.41 14.39
C ASN A 73 16.02 -14.43 15.91
N ASN A 74 15.03 -14.97 16.62
CA ASN A 74 15.14 -15.21 18.05
C ASN A 74 16.05 -16.43 18.32
N ASN A 75 16.28 -16.74 19.59
CA ASN A 75 17.14 -17.86 20.00
C ASN A 75 16.67 -19.24 19.50
N ASN A 76 15.39 -19.36 19.13
CA ASN A 76 14.79 -20.58 18.60
C ASN A 76 14.86 -20.65 17.06
N GLY A 77 15.52 -19.69 16.40
CA GLY A 77 15.61 -19.60 14.95
C GLY A 77 14.36 -19.06 14.25
N VAL A 78 13.33 -18.67 15.00
CA VAL A 78 12.09 -18.09 14.47
C VAL A 78 12.27 -16.61 14.19
N ASP A 79 11.51 -16.06 13.24
CA ASP A 79 11.50 -14.64 12.91
C ASP A 79 11.28 -13.79 14.18
N ALA A 80 12.15 -12.81 14.41
CA ALA A 80 12.08 -11.91 15.55
C ALA A 80 11.35 -10.60 15.25
N HIS A 81 10.99 -10.33 13.99
CA HIS A 81 10.22 -9.15 13.64
C HIS A 81 8.85 -9.18 14.31
N LEU A 82 8.29 -8.00 14.53
CA LEU A 82 6.93 -7.85 15.02
C LEU A 82 5.91 -8.10 13.89
N LEU A 83 4.70 -8.53 14.23
CA LEU A 83 3.67 -9.01 13.30
C LEU A 83 3.36 -8.09 12.10
N PHE A 84 3.36 -6.77 12.31
CA PHE A 84 3.07 -5.78 11.26
C PHE A 84 4.30 -5.28 10.51
N CYS A 85 5.47 -5.84 10.80
CA CYS A 85 6.70 -5.50 10.11
C CYS A 85 6.66 -6.04 8.68
N ASP A 86 7.15 -5.25 7.74
CA ASP A 86 7.22 -5.64 6.33
C ASP A 86 8.19 -6.79 6.08
N TYR A 87 9.19 -6.93 6.94
CA TYR A 87 10.13 -8.05 6.88
C TYR A 87 9.66 -9.29 7.65
N TYR A 88 8.48 -9.26 8.27
CA TYR A 88 7.93 -10.41 8.98
C TYR A 88 7.71 -11.60 8.04
N SER A 89 8.05 -12.80 8.48
CA SER A 89 7.94 -14.04 7.71
C SER A 89 7.41 -15.23 8.52
N GLY A 90 6.87 -14.97 9.71
CA GLY A 90 6.24 -15.99 10.56
C GLY A 90 4.91 -16.52 10.01
N GLN A 91 4.48 -17.68 10.53
CA GLN A 91 3.30 -18.43 10.05
C GLN A 91 1.96 -17.74 10.38
N ASP A 92 1.92 -17.01 11.48
CA ASP A 92 0.84 -16.13 11.92
C ASP A 92 0.82 -14.79 11.18
N GLY A 93 1.71 -14.59 10.21
CA GLY A 93 1.78 -13.37 9.41
C GLY A 93 0.43 -13.06 8.78
N LEU A 94 -0.26 -12.05 9.31
CA LEU A 94 -1.43 -11.46 8.66
C LEU A 94 -1.00 -11.04 7.26
N ILE A 95 -1.83 -11.39 6.26
CA ILE A 95 -1.48 -11.34 4.84
C ILE A 95 -0.88 -9.97 4.49
N GLN A 96 0.43 -9.94 4.25
CA GLN A 96 1.18 -8.70 4.05
C GLN A 96 0.66 -7.88 2.87
N VAL A 97 0.49 -6.58 3.11
CA VAL A 97 0.10 -5.53 2.15
C VAL A 97 1.06 -5.44 0.96
N GLU A 98 2.32 -5.86 1.15
CA GLU A 98 3.40 -5.66 0.18
C GLU A 98 3.30 -6.52 -1.08
N LYS A 99 2.62 -7.67 -1.05
CA LYS A 99 2.49 -8.52 -2.25
C LYS A 99 1.54 -7.95 -3.31
N ASP A 100 0.89 -6.83 -3.04
CA ASP A 100 -0.17 -6.26 -3.87
C ASP A 100 0.21 -4.96 -4.61
N SER A 101 1.46 -4.49 -4.51
CA SER A 101 1.94 -3.35 -5.28
C SER A 101 2.12 -3.73 -6.76
N PHE A 102 1.49 -2.99 -7.68
CA PHE A 102 1.73 -3.13 -9.13
C PHE A 102 3.22 -2.97 -9.49
N ILE A 103 3.95 -2.18 -8.70
CA ILE A 103 5.39 -2.00 -8.81
C ILE A 103 6.02 -2.74 -7.64
N ASN A 104 6.73 -3.83 -7.93
CA ASN A 104 7.54 -4.47 -6.91
C ASN A 104 8.75 -3.57 -6.60
N LEU A 105 8.64 -2.77 -5.54
CA LEU A 105 9.70 -1.88 -5.06
C LEU A 105 10.92 -2.64 -4.50
N SER A 106 10.78 -3.95 -4.25
CA SER A 106 11.88 -4.81 -3.81
C SER A 106 12.76 -5.32 -4.96
N LYS A 107 12.38 -5.09 -6.23
CA LYS A 107 13.19 -5.42 -7.41
C LYS A 107 13.91 -4.17 -7.90
N SER A 108 15.24 -4.15 -7.77
CA SER A 108 16.10 -3.15 -8.41
C SER A 108 16.05 -3.27 -9.94
N GLY A 109 16.13 -2.14 -10.65
CA GLY A 109 16.36 -2.11 -12.09
C GLY A 109 15.12 -1.94 -12.97
N ASN A 110 13.99 -1.46 -12.42
CA ASN A 110 12.91 -0.93 -13.25
C ASN A 110 12.95 0.62 -13.25
N GLU A 111 12.49 1.24 -14.34
CA GLU A 111 12.52 2.70 -14.54
C GLU A 111 11.86 3.47 -13.39
N VAL A 112 10.82 2.89 -12.78
CA VAL A 112 10.10 3.51 -11.66
C VAL A 112 10.93 3.55 -10.39
N THR A 113 11.57 2.44 -10.02
CA THR A 113 12.46 2.37 -8.85
C THR A 113 13.67 3.29 -9.02
N GLU A 114 14.18 3.43 -10.24
CA GLU A 114 15.24 4.39 -10.55
C GLU A 114 14.76 5.83 -10.40
N ALA A 115 13.57 6.17 -10.91
CA ALA A 115 12.97 7.50 -10.76
C ALA A 115 12.72 7.85 -9.28
N ILE A 116 12.18 6.91 -8.50
CA ILE A 116 12.00 7.07 -7.05
C ILE A 116 13.35 7.29 -6.37
N ARG A 117 14.38 6.49 -6.73
CA ARG A 117 15.73 6.63 -6.18
C ARG A 117 16.30 8.01 -6.45
N LYS A 118 16.21 8.51 -7.68
CA LYS A 118 16.66 9.86 -8.05
C LYS A 118 15.95 10.95 -7.24
N LEU A 119 14.63 10.84 -7.10
CA LEU A 119 13.82 11.78 -6.31
C LEU A 119 14.27 11.81 -4.84
N VAL A 120 14.43 10.63 -4.22
CA VAL A 120 14.86 10.52 -2.82
C VAL A 120 16.30 11.03 -2.62
N CYS A 121 17.22 10.71 -3.54
CA CYS A 121 18.60 11.20 -3.47
C CYS A 121 18.66 12.73 -3.59
N SER A 122 17.91 13.31 -4.53
CA SER A 122 17.79 14.76 -4.68
C SER A 122 17.22 15.40 -3.40
N ALA A 123 16.17 14.80 -2.82
CA ALA A 123 15.57 15.31 -1.61
C ALA A 123 16.55 15.35 -0.42
N ILE A 124 17.36 14.29 -0.27
CA ILE A 124 18.42 14.21 0.75
C ILE A 124 19.52 15.23 0.49
N TYR A 125 19.97 15.36 -0.76
CA TYR A 125 21.01 16.32 -1.15
C TYR A 125 20.61 17.76 -0.82
N HIS A 126 19.35 18.12 -1.02
CA HIS A 126 18.80 19.43 -0.69
C HIS A 126 18.35 19.58 0.77
N ASN A 127 18.60 18.60 1.64
CA ASN A 127 18.23 18.60 3.06
C ASN A 127 16.73 18.74 3.33
N TYR A 128 15.85 18.30 2.42
CA TYR A 128 14.40 18.25 2.70
C TYR A 128 14.08 17.22 3.80
N PHE A 129 14.83 16.11 3.81
CA PHE A 129 14.83 15.09 4.85
C PHE A 129 16.12 14.28 4.76
N ASN A 130 16.42 13.46 5.77
CA ASN A 130 17.57 12.57 5.78
C ASN A 130 17.15 11.10 6.00
N GLN A 131 18.12 10.17 6.04
CA GLN A 131 17.82 8.75 6.23
C GLN A 131 17.21 8.41 7.60
N LEU A 132 17.54 9.16 8.65
CA LEU A 132 16.90 9.00 9.96
C LEU A 132 15.42 9.40 9.88
N ASP A 133 15.05 10.46 9.16
CA ASP A 133 13.66 10.84 8.96
C ASP A 133 12.88 9.74 8.23
N ILE A 134 13.48 9.11 7.22
CA ILE A 134 12.87 7.99 6.49
C ILE A 134 12.64 6.79 7.41
N ARG A 135 13.66 6.39 8.18
CA ARG A 135 13.52 5.31 9.17
C ARG A 135 12.47 5.64 10.22
N ASN A 136 12.43 6.88 10.70
CA ASN A 136 11.43 7.33 11.67
C ASN A 136 10.02 7.32 11.09
N MET A 137 9.84 7.69 9.83
CA MET A 137 8.57 7.58 9.12
C MET A 137 8.11 6.12 9.01
N ARG A 138 9.02 5.19 8.67
CA ARG A 138 8.72 3.75 8.61
C ARG A 138 8.29 3.22 9.98
N LYS A 139 8.99 3.60 11.05
CA LYS A 139 8.61 3.24 12.42
C LYS A 139 7.27 3.84 12.84
N TRP A 140 7.06 5.12 12.59
CA TRP A 140 5.78 5.77 12.86
C TRP A 140 4.62 5.08 12.14
N PHE A 141 4.81 4.69 10.88
CA PHE A 141 3.79 3.98 10.12
C PHE A 141 3.54 2.57 10.66
N TYR A 142 4.58 1.86 11.10
CA TYR A 142 4.45 0.58 11.79
C TYR A 142 3.60 0.74 13.07
N ASP A 143 3.88 1.75 13.90
CA ASP A 143 3.13 2.02 15.13
C ASP A 143 1.66 2.34 14.83
N MET A 144 1.39 3.11 13.77
CA MET A 144 0.03 3.38 13.30
C MET A 144 -0.70 2.10 12.87
N ARG A 145 -0.05 1.23 12.09
CA ARG A 145 -0.63 -0.03 11.60
C ARG A 145 -0.99 -1.00 12.72
N SER A 146 -0.21 -0.98 13.79
CA SER A 146 -0.39 -1.87 14.93
C SER A 146 -1.66 -1.57 15.74
N ASN A 147 -2.29 -0.40 15.55
CA ASN A 147 -3.50 -0.01 16.28
C ASN A 147 -4.79 -0.69 15.79
N GLN A 148 -4.81 -1.30 14.59
CA GLN A 148 -5.94 -2.10 14.09
C GLN A 148 -7.32 -1.38 14.21
N ASP A 149 -7.54 -0.34 13.41
CA ASP A 149 -8.64 0.60 13.60
C ASP A 149 -10.02 0.11 13.10
N ILE A 150 -10.07 -0.73 12.05
CA ILE A 150 -11.32 -1.07 11.35
C ILE A 150 -11.42 -2.54 10.98
N LEU A 151 -12.58 -3.16 11.20
CA LEU A 151 -12.91 -4.48 10.65
C LEU A 151 -13.28 -4.33 9.16
N VAL A 152 -12.65 -5.13 8.30
CA VAL A 152 -12.92 -5.10 6.86
C VAL A 152 -14.08 -6.02 6.49
N GLU A 153 -15.13 -5.43 5.94
CA GLU A 153 -16.28 -6.13 5.38
C GLU A 153 -16.18 -6.21 3.86
N TYR A 154 -16.56 -7.36 3.28
CA TYR A 154 -16.59 -7.52 1.84
C TYR A 154 -17.66 -6.58 1.26
N SER A 155 -17.24 -5.67 0.38
CA SER A 155 -18.06 -4.50 0.01
C SER A 155 -18.31 -4.39 -1.51
N LYS A 156 -18.43 -5.51 -2.23
CA LYS A 156 -18.56 -5.50 -3.71
C LYS A 156 -19.75 -4.68 -4.17
N HIS A 157 -20.93 -5.00 -3.65
CA HIS A 157 -22.18 -4.39 -4.12
C HIS A 157 -22.28 -2.94 -3.67
N GLN A 158 -21.94 -2.65 -2.41
CA GLN A 158 -21.86 -1.32 -1.84
C GLN A 158 -20.99 -0.37 -2.68
N LEU A 159 -19.77 -0.80 -3.02
CA LEU A 159 -18.85 0.01 -3.81
C LEU A 159 -19.35 0.29 -5.23
N ASN A 160 -19.99 -0.69 -5.88
CA ASN A 160 -20.52 -0.51 -7.23
C ASN A 160 -21.78 0.37 -7.24
N VAL A 161 -22.67 0.23 -6.24
CA VAL A 161 -23.81 1.12 -6.07
C VAL A 161 -23.35 2.56 -5.80
N LEU A 162 -22.39 2.75 -4.89
CA LEU A 162 -21.79 4.06 -4.62
C LEU A 162 -21.16 4.68 -5.87
N ARG A 163 -20.41 3.88 -6.65
CA ARG A 163 -19.87 4.34 -7.93
C ARG A 163 -20.99 4.81 -8.86
N LYS A 164 -22.03 3.99 -9.06
CA LYS A 164 -23.16 4.33 -9.93
C LYS A 164 -23.93 5.55 -9.44
N SER A 165 -23.95 5.82 -8.14
CA SER A 165 -24.55 7.06 -7.64
C SER A 165 -23.87 8.32 -8.22
N ILE A 166 -22.58 8.25 -8.59
CA ILE A 166 -21.78 9.35 -9.15
C ILE A 166 -21.71 9.32 -10.68
N VAL A 167 -21.47 8.15 -11.28
CA VAL A 167 -21.25 8.00 -12.73
C VAL A 167 -22.41 7.31 -13.45
N ARG A 168 -23.64 7.56 -12.99
CA ARG A 168 -24.88 7.01 -13.58
C ARG A 168 -25.05 7.38 -15.04
N SER A 169 -25.78 6.53 -15.75
CA SER A 169 -26.26 6.84 -17.09
C SER A 169 -27.18 8.07 -17.05
N LYS A 170 -27.10 8.91 -18.10
CA LYS A 170 -28.04 10.04 -18.28
C LYS A 170 -29.50 9.59 -18.33
N ARG A 171 -29.72 8.34 -18.74
CA ARG A 171 -31.05 7.69 -18.80
C ARG A 171 -31.66 7.47 -17.42
N ASN A 172 -30.83 7.34 -16.38
CA ASN A 172 -31.24 6.88 -15.05
C ASN A 172 -30.97 7.95 -13.96
N VAL A 173 -31.08 9.24 -14.31
CA VAL A 173 -30.71 10.33 -13.38
C VAL A 173 -31.71 10.44 -12.23
N GLU A 174 -33.00 10.51 -12.54
CA GLU A 174 -34.08 10.69 -11.56
C GLU A 174 -34.66 9.34 -11.13
N GLU A 175 -34.96 8.48 -12.09
CA GLU A 175 -35.50 7.14 -11.88
C GLU A 175 -34.82 6.14 -12.82
N TYR A 176 -34.86 4.86 -12.45
CA TYR A 176 -34.36 3.81 -13.32
C TYR A 176 -35.37 3.47 -14.40
N VAL A 177 -34.97 3.63 -15.66
CA VAL A 177 -35.79 3.26 -16.81
C VAL A 177 -35.34 1.87 -17.29
N VAL A 178 -36.23 1.06 -17.84
CA VAL A 178 -35.85 -0.19 -18.54
C VAL A 178 -35.70 0.10 -20.02
N ASP A 179 -34.58 -0.30 -20.63
CA ASP A 179 -34.36 -0.16 -22.07
C ASP A 179 -33.89 -1.48 -22.68
N ARG A 180 -34.84 -2.20 -23.28
CA ARG A 180 -34.60 -3.53 -23.87
C ARG A 180 -33.72 -3.48 -25.12
N GLU A 181 -33.59 -2.33 -25.78
CA GLU A 181 -32.73 -2.18 -26.95
C GLU A 181 -31.26 -2.37 -26.58
N LEU A 182 -30.90 -2.16 -25.30
CA LEU A 182 -29.55 -2.40 -24.80
C LEU A 182 -29.10 -3.84 -24.96
N LEU A 183 -30.02 -4.82 -24.95
CA LEU A 183 -29.71 -6.25 -25.12
C LEU A 183 -29.06 -6.58 -26.46
N LYS A 184 -29.21 -5.70 -27.46
CA LYS A 184 -28.61 -5.86 -28.79
C LYS A 184 -27.11 -5.53 -28.79
N ASN A 185 -26.58 -4.97 -27.71
CA ASN A 185 -25.19 -4.55 -27.62
C ASN A 185 -24.31 -5.58 -26.92
N ASP A 186 -23.15 -5.85 -27.48
CA ASP A 186 -22.15 -6.77 -26.90
C ASP A 186 -21.59 -6.32 -25.55
N TRP A 187 -21.74 -5.03 -25.21
CA TRP A 187 -21.28 -4.46 -23.94
C TRP A 187 -22.34 -4.49 -22.83
N PHE A 188 -23.55 -4.97 -23.11
CA PHE A 188 -24.61 -5.09 -22.11
C PHE A 188 -24.17 -5.99 -20.95
N ASP A 189 -24.30 -5.48 -19.73
CA ASP A 189 -23.99 -6.19 -18.50
C ASP A 189 -25.15 -6.03 -17.52
N LEU A 190 -25.86 -7.13 -17.26
CA LEU A 190 -27.01 -7.14 -16.36
C LEU A 190 -26.60 -6.70 -14.94
N ASP A 191 -25.41 -7.07 -14.46
CA ASP A 191 -24.96 -6.66 -13.14
C ASP A 191 -24.78 -5.13 -13.08
N ASP A 192 -24.27 -4.52 -14.16
CA ASP A 192 -24.10 -3.08 -14.27
C ASP A 192 -25.45 -2.34 -14.29
N GLU A 193 -26.46 -2.88 -14.97
CA GLU A 193 -27.85 -2.37 -14.95
C GLU A 193 -28.50 -2.51 -13.57
N VAL A 194 -28.23 -3.60 -12.85
CA VAL A 194 -28.68 -3.76 -11.45
C VAL A 194 -28.11 -2.66 -10.58
N TYR A 195 -26.80 -2.35 -10.70
CA TYR A 195 -26.20 -1.27 -9.93
C TYR A 195 -26.74 0.12 -10.32
N GLU A 196 -27.04 0.36 -11.60
CA GLU A 196 -27.74 1.58 -12.05
C GLU A 196 -29.10 1.70 -11.38
N SER A 197 -29.89 0.63 -11.39
CA SER A 197 -31.21 0.60 -10.74
C SER A 197 -31.11 0.85 -9.23
N LEU A 198 -30.26 0.11 -8.53
CA LEU A 198 -30.05 0.28 -7.10
C LEU A 198 -29.57 1.69 -6.75
N ALA A 199 -28.69 2.29 -7.54
CA ALA A 199 -28.20 3.64 -7.31
C ALA A 199 -29.29 4.73 -7.37
N THR A 200 -30.47 4.45 -7.94
CA THR A 200 -31.64 5.34 -7.87
C THR A 200 -32.41 5.22 -6.56
N LYS A 201 -32.32 4.06 -5.90
CA LYS A 201 -32.94 3.82 -4.57
C LYS A 201 -32.15 4.48 -3.43
N PHE A 202 -30.86 4.74 -3.67
CA PHE A 202 -29.99 5.43 -2.71
C PHE A 202 -29.82 6.90 -3.10
N LEU A 203 -30.19 7.79 -2.18
CA LEU A 203 -29.87 9.22 -2.33
C LEU A 203 -28.36 9.39 -2.48
N PHE A 204 -27.97 10.28 -3.41
CA PHE A 204 -26.59 10.70 -3.55
C PHE A 204 -26.07 11.14 -2.18
N PRO A 205 -24.98 10.55 -1.66
CA PRO A 205 -24.47 10.98 -0.37
C PRO A 205 -23.89 12.39 -0.52
N TYR A 206 -24.64 13.40 -0.07
CA TYR A 206 -24.24 14.82 -0.21
C TYR A 206 -22.89 15.11 0.47
N ASP A 207 -22.54 14.32 1.49
CA ASP A 207 -21.26 14.36 2.21
C ASP A 207 -20.06 13.88 1.37
N ILE A 208 -20.26 13.32 0.17
CA ILE A 208 -19.16 13.04 -0.76
C ILE A 208 -18.41 14.32 -1.15
N ARG A 209 -19.12 15.47 -1.16
CA ARG A 209 -18.48 16.78 -1.44
C ARG A 209 -17.58 17.23 -0.29
N ASP A 210 -17.83 16.76 0.92
CA ASP A 210 -17.06 17.11 2.11
C ASP A 210 -15.74 16.33 2.21
N ILE A 211 -15.66 15.18 1.51
CA ILE A 211 -14.45 14.37 1.39
C ILE A 211 -13.76 14.70 0.07
N ASN A 212 -12.78 15.59 0.14
CA ASN A 212 -11.98 16.02 -1.00
C ASN A 212 -11.46 14.84 -1.83
N GLY A 213 -11.81 14.81 -3.12
CA GLY A 213 -11.35 13.80 -4.07
C GLY A 213 -12.20 12.52 -4.13
N LEU A 214 -13.18 12.32 -3.23
CA LEU A 214 -13.97 11.09 -3.20
C LEU A 214 -14.79 10.88 -4.49
N ASN A 215 -15.31 11.96 -5.09
CA ASN A 215 -15.94 11.91 -6.43
C ASN A 215 -14.99 11.33 -7.48
N TYR A 216 -13.73 11.79 -7.51
CA TYR A 216 -12.71 11.27 -8.41
C TYR A 216 -12.45 9.79 -8.11
N ILE A 217 -12.19 9.45 -6.85
CA ILE A 217 -11.92 8.07 -6.40
C ILE A 217 -13.03 7.10 -6.85
N LEU A 218 -14.28 7.41 -6.52
CA LEU A 218 -15.42 6.52 -6.79
C LEU A 218 -15.78 6.46 -8.28
N SER A 219 -15.52 7.51 -9.06
CA SER A 219 -15.77 7.50 -10.52
C SER A 219 -14.86 6.52 -11.28
N ARG A 220 -13.64 6.28 -10.77
CA ARG A 220 -12.60 5.50 -11.44
C ARG A 220 -12.79 4.00 -11.23
N LYS A 221 -13.17 3.28 -12.29
CA LYS A 221 -13.40 1.82 -12.27
C LYS A 221 -12.20 1.01 -11.75
N SER A 222 -10.97 1.44 -12.06
CA SER A 222 -9.74 0.77 -11.58
C SER A 222 -9.58 0.83 -10.06
N ILE A 223 -9.90 1.97 -9.45
CA ILE A 223 -9.83 2.17 -7.99
C ILE A 223 -10.88 1.31 -7.31
N ILE A 224 -12.12 1.31 -7.82
CA ILE A 224 -13.20 0.46 -7.29
C ILE A 224 -12.87 -1.03 -7.41
N LYS A 225 -12.36 -1.49 -8.56
CA LYS A 225 -11.89 -2.89 -8.70
C LYS A 225 -10.84 -3.25 -7.65
N LYS A 226 -9.90 -2.34 -7.37
CA LYS A 226 -8.86 -2.58 -6.36
C LYS A 226 -9.46 -2.59 -4.95
N ALA A 227 -10.38 -1.68 -4.63
CA ALA A 227 -11.11 -1.66 -3.37
C ALA A 227 -11.86 -2.98 -3.14
N ILE A 228 -12.60 -3.47 -4.13
CA ILE A 228 -13.31 -4.76 -4.06
C ILE A 228 -12.32 -5.90 -3.79
N SER A 229 -11.20 -5.95 -4.54
CA SER A 229 -10.16 -6.96 -4.35
C SER A 229 -9.57 -6.94 -2.94
N LEU A 230 -9.31 -5.75 -2.38
CA LEU A 230 -8.79 -5.58 -1.02
C LEU A 230 -9.82 -6.02 0.02
N SER A 231 -11.09 -5.62 -0.14
CA SER A 231 -12.16 -6.04 0.77
C SER A 231 -12.37 -7.55 0.80
N LYS A 232 -12.25 -8.22 -0.36
CA LYS A 232 -12.35 -9.68 -0.46
C LYS A 232 -11.19 -10.37 0.24
N LYS A 233 -9.98 -9.88 -0.01
CA LYS A 233 -8.73 -10.46 0.52
C LYS A 233 -8.65 -10.34 2.04
N ASN A 234 -9.09 -9.21 2.59
CA ASN A 234 -8.92 -8.89 4.00
C ASN A 234 -10.24 -9.02 4.78
N HIS A 235 -11.27 -9.65 4.20
CA HIS A 235 -12.57 -9.80 4.84
C HIS A 235 -12.45 -10.49 6.21
N GLY A 236 -13.07 -9.89 7.24
CA GLY A 236 -13.04 -10.41 8.61
C GLY A 236 -11.77 -10.07 9.39
N MET A 237 -10.81 -9.36 8.77
CA MET A 237 -9.58 -8.92 9.41
C MET A 237 -9.69 -7.48 9.89
N TYR A 238 -9.00 -7.15 10.98
CA TYR A 238 -8.79 -5.77 11.39
C TYR A 238 -7.61 -5.15 10.62
N GLU A 239 -7.83 -3.96 10.10
CA GLU A 239 -6.90 -3.19 9.29
C GLU A 239 -6.78 -1.77 9.80
N PHE A 240 -5.69 -1.11 9.42
CA PHE A 240 -5.45 0.29 9.72
C PHE A 240 -6.32 1.21 8.84
N ASP A 241 -6.98 2.20 9.47
CA ASP A 241 -7.77 3.20 8.75
C ASP A 241 -6.85 4.20 8.05
N ARG A 242 -6.59 3.94 6.77
CA ARG A 242 -5.75 4.81 5.94
C ARG A 242 -6.35 6.18 5.67
N SER A 243 -7.63 6.44 5.98
CA SER A 243 -8.17 7.80 5.91
C SER A 243 -7.48 8.76 6.87
N ARG A 244 -6.91 8.23 7.97
CA ARG A 244 -6.06 8.99 8.90
C ARG A 244 -4.78 9.52 8.25
N LEU A 245 -4.38 8.98 7.10
CA LEU A 245 -3.21 9.41 6.35
C LEU A 245 -3.50 10.55 5.35
N ASP A 246 -4.74 11.01 5.20
CA ASP A 246 -5.12 12.00 4.16
C ASP A 246 -4.25 13.26 4.16
N GLU A 247 -4.08 13.88 5.32
CA GLU A 247 -3.25 15.07 5.46
C GLU A 247 -1.79 14.76 5.06
N LYS A 248 -1.26 13.62 5.54
CA LYS A 248 0.12 13.20 5.26
C LYS A 248 0.33 12.83 3.80
N TYR A 249 -0.66 12.21 3.16
CA TYR A 249 -0.67 11.93 1.73
C TYR A 249 -0.58 13.22 0.92
N LYS A 250 -1.45 14.19 1.22
CA LYS A 250 -1.46 15.50 0.56
C LYS A 250 -0.14 16.26 0.74
N LEU A 251 0.41 16.26 1.95
CA LEU A 251 1.70 16.89 2.24
C LEU A 251 2.86 16.19 1.51
N ALA A 252 2.89 14.87 1.51
CA ALA A 252 3.92 14.10 0.79
C ALA A 252 3.85 14.31 -0.73
N THR A 253 2.64 14.35 -1.30
CA THR A 253 2.44 14.67 -2.73
C THR A 253 2.92 16.08 -3.05
N ARG A 254 2.56 17.08 -2.24
CA ARG A 254 3.02 18.47 -2.42
C ARG A 254 4.54 18.58 -2.32
N LEU A 255 5.16 17.91 -1.35
CA LEU A 255 6.61 17.87 -1.22
C LEU A 255 7.25 17.23 -2.45
N SER A 256 6.70 16.12 -2.93
CA SER A 256 7.21 15.42 -4.11
C SER A 256 7.15 16.30 -5.35
N LEU A 257 6.02 16.99 -5.58
CA LEU A 257 5.86 17.94 -6.68
C LEU A 257 6.81 19.13 -6.54
N HIS A 258 6.96 19.68 -5.33
CA HIS A 258 7.91 20.76 -5.06
C HIS A 258 9.34 20.36 -5.42
N ILE A 259 9.77 19.16 -5.02
CA ILE A 259 11.10 18.62 -5.36
C ILE A 259 11.24 18.46 -6.88
N ILE A 260 10.21 17.95 -7.57
CA ILE A 260 10.24 17.79 -9.04
C ILE A 260 10.36 19.15 -9.74
N ASP A 261 9.53 20.12 -9.35
CA ASP A 261 9.44 21.43 -10.00
C ASP A 261 10.73 22.28 -9.80
N HIS A 262 11.40 22.12 -8.66
CA HIS A 262 12.58 22.90 -8.29
C HIS A 262 13.89 22.19 -8.65
N ASN A 263 13.83 20.97 -9.19
CA ASN A 263 14.98 20.26 -9.74
C ASN A 263 14.85 20.14 -11.26
N ILE A 264 15.27 21.19 -11.96
CA ILE A 264 15.32 21.32 -13.45
C ILE A 264 15.91 20.09 -14.12
N THR A 265 16.76 19.40 -13.37
CA THR A 265 17.16 18.05 -13.66
C THR A 265 17.01 17.25 -12.36
N LEU A 266 16.13 16.25 -12.33
CA LEU A 266 16.28 15.08 -11.43
C LEU A 266 17.60 14.31 -11.69
N SER A 267 18.62 14.97 -12.28
CA SER A 267 19.73 14.38 -12.98
C SER A 267 20.91 14.09 -12.08
N THR A 268 21.61 13.03 -12.51
CA THR A 268 23.02 12.73 -12.30
C THR A 268 23.48 12.37 -10.90
N TYR A 269 22.84 12.83 -9.82
CA TYR A 269 23.27 12.46 -8.46
C TYR A 269 22.52 11.22 -7.95
N VAL A 270 23.10 10.06 -8.22
CA VAL A 270 22.76 8.81 -7.52
C VAL A 270 23.86 8.57 -6.52
N ASP A 271 23.63 8.88 -5.24
CA ASP A 271 24.57 8.49 -4.19
C ASP A 271 24.40 7.00 -3.91
N GLU A 272 25.40 6.22 -4.30
CA GLU A 272 25.47 4.78 -4.07
C GLU A 272 25.55 4.42 -2.57
N ASN A 273 25.90 5.39 -1.72
CA ASN A 273 25.98 5.22 -0.27
C ASN A 273 24.66 5.46 0.47
N LEU A 274 23.59 5.88 -0.22
CA LEU A 274 22.27 6.09 0.41
C LEU A 274 21.45 4.80 0.61
N GLY A 275 22.00 3.65 0.19
CA GLY A 275 21.38 2.34 0.31
C GLY A 275 20.08 2.20 -0.49
N ASN A 276 19.40 1.05 -0.40
CA ASN A 276 18.04 0.90 -0.90
C ASN A 276 17.06 1.63 0.04
N THR A 277 16.93 2.94 -0.16
CA THR A 277 16.02 3.79 0.62
C THR A 277 14.54 3.57 0.28
N ILE A 278 14.25 2.63 -0.62
CA ILE A 278 12.90 2.28 -1.05
C ILE A 278 12.48 1.02 -0.30
N GLY A 279 11.67 1.19 0.74
CA GLY A 279 11.30 0.07 1.61
C GLY A 279 9.85 0.04 2.04
N LEU A 280 9.04 1.07 1.76
CA LEU A 280 7.67 1.16 2.26
C LEU A 280 6.92 2.27 1.52
N ASN A 281 5.70 1.99 1.05
CA ASN A 281 4.75 3.02 0.62
C ASN A 281 3.53 3.00 1.56
N PRO A 282 3.46 3.89 2.57
CA PRO A 282 2.33 3.93 3.50
C PRO A 282 1.00 4.27 2.80
N PHE A 283 1.08 4.83 1.59
CA PHE A 283 -0.04 5.23 0.75
C PHE A 283 -0.37 4.20 -0.34
N ILE A 284 0.13 2.97 -0.23
CA ILE A 284 -0.19 1.92 -1.19
C ILE A 284 -1.70 1.69 -1.26
N HIS A 285 -2.25 1.80 -2.47
CA HIS A 285 -3.69 1.74 -2.74
C HIS A 285 -4.52 2.71 -1.90
N TYR A 286 -3.95 3.85 -1.49
CA TYR A 286 -4.58 4.84 -0.63
C TYR A 286 -6.03 5.16 -1.07
N ASP A 287 -6.23 5.53 -2.34
CA ASP A 287 -7.55 5.83 -2.88
C ASP A 287 -8.56 4.68 -2.72
N ALA A 288 -8.11 3.44 -2.92
CA ALA A 288 -8.97 2.27 -2.77
C ALA A 288 -9.37 2.05 -1.30
N TRP A 289 -8.47 2.33 -0.36
CA TRP A 289 -8.77 2.28 1.06
C TRP A 289 -9.70 3.41 1.50
N ILE A 290 -9.59 4.61 0.92
CA ILE A 290 -10.57 5.68 1.13
C ILE A 290 -11.95 5.27 0.64
N ALA A 291 -12.04 4.66 -0.56
CA ALA A 291 -13.31 4.13 -1.06
C ALA A 291 -13.91 3.07 -0.12
N LEU A 292 -13.09 2.17 0.42
CA LEU A 292 -13.53 1.16 1.38
C LEU A 292 -14.02 1.74 2.71
N GLY A 293 -13.22 2.63 3.31
CA GLY A 293 -13.58 3.27 4.57
C GLY A 293 -14.88 4.06 4.42
N TYR A 294 -15.06 4.74 3.29
CA TYR A 294 -16.30 5.43 2.99
C TYR A 294 -17.47 4.46 2.78
N SER A 295 -17.29 3.39 2.00
CA SER A 295 -18.30 2.36 1.77
C SER A 295 -18.81 1.76 3.08
N SER A 296 -17.93 1.48 4.04
CA SER A 296 -18.31 0.97 5.37
C SER A 296 -19.07 2.01 6.21
N LYS A 297 -18.68 3.29 6.16
CA LYS A 297 -19.43 4.37 6.83
C LYS A 297 -20.82 4.55 6.21
N TRP A 298 -20.92 4.43 4.89
CA TRP A 298 -22.16 4.58 4.15
C TRP A 298 -23.11 3.40 4.37
N SER A 299 -22.62 2.15 4.40
CA SER A 299 -23.45 0.99 4.72
C SER A 299 -24.03 1.03 6.13
N LYS A 300 -23.28 1.56 7.10
CA LYS A 300 -23.77 1.77 8.48
C LYS A 300 -24.92 2.77 8.60
N ARG A 301 -25.19 3.59 7.56
CA ARG A 301 -26.37 4.46 7.50
C ARG A 301 -27.61 3.76 6.92
N HIS A 302 -27.44 2.56 6.38
CA HIS A 302 -28.47 1.77 5.70
C HIS A 302 -28.47 0.35 6.29
N THR A 303 -28.53 0.23 7.61
CA THR A 303 -28.45 -1.06 8.33
C THR A 303 -29.58 -2.01 8.01
N GLU A 304 -30.72 -1.47 7.56
CA GLU A 304 -31.88 -2.20 7.07
C GLU A 304 -31.69 -2.80 5.67
N PHE A 305 -30.59 -2.45 4.98
CA PHE A 305 -30.33 -2.87 3.61
C PHE A 305 -29.14 -3.84 3.54
N ASP A 306 -29.43 -5.11 3.30
CA ASP A 306 -28.42 -6.08 2.93
C ASP A 306 -28.12 -5.99 1.42
N PHE A 307 -26.96 -5.44 1.08
CA PHE A 307 -26.57 -5.18 -0.31
C PHE A 307 -26.44 -6.42 -1.17
N GLU A 308 -26.11 -7.59 -0.58
CA GLU A 308 -26.06 -8.84 -1.33
C GLU A 308 -27.47 -9.30 -1.69
N SER A 309 -28.34 -9.45 -0.68
CA SER A 309 -29.73 -9.86 -0.89
C SER A 309 -30.49 -8.94 -1.82
N GLU A 310 -30.29 -7.63 -1.70
CA GLU A 310 -30.99 -6.63 -2.52
C GLU A 310 -30.46 -6.58 -3.96
N PHE A 311 -29.17 -6.85 -4.16
CA PHE A 311 -28.63 -7.04 -5.50
C PHE A 311 -29.27 -8.23 -6.19
N GLU A 312 -29.36 -9.39 -5.53
CA GLU A 312 -29.95 -10.58 -6.11
C GLU A 312 -31.45 -10.41 -6.39
N LYS A 313 -32.22 -9.81 -5.46
CA LYS A 313 -33.63 -9.47 -5.68
C LYS A 313 -33.82 -8.55 -6.89
N GLU A 314 -33.00 -7.51 -6.99
CA GLU A 314 -33.08 -6.55 -8.09
C GLU A 314 -32.66 -7.18 -9.41
N LYS A 315 -31.67 -8.07 -9.40
CA LYS A 315 -31.25 -8.84 -10.56
C LYS A 315 -32.36 -9.73 -11.10
N GLU A 316 -33.07 -10.45 -10.24
CA GLU A 316 -34.23 -11.24 -10.65
C GLU A 316 -35.37 -10.37 -11.20
N ARG A 317 -35.63 -9.20 -10.58
CA ARG A 317 -36.59 -8.23 -11.10
C ARG A 317 -36.21 -7.76 -12.51
N LEU A 318 -34.94 -7.42 -12.73
CA LEU A 318 -34.47 -6.95 -14.04
C LEU A 318 -34.48 -8.06 -15.09
N LYS A 319 -34.13 -9.31 -14.75
CA LYS A 319 -34.28 -10.45 -15.68
C LYS A 319 -35.69 -10.55 -16.25
N ILE A 320 -36.70 -10.46 -15.39
CA ILE A 320 -38.12 -10.46 -15.82
C ILE A 320 -38.43 -9.27 -16.74
N LEU A 321 -37.95 -8.07 -16.40
CA LEU A 321 -38.23 -6.85 -17.17
C LEU A 321 -37.53 -6.84 -18.53
N TYR A 322 -36.32 -7.39 -18.61
CA TYR A 322 -35.54 -7.53 -19.85
C TYR A 322 -35.93 -8.79 -20.65
N GLY A 323 -36.55 -9.78 -20.03
CA GLY A 323 -36.95 -11.04 -20.67
C GLY A 323 -35.79 -12.04 -20.84
N ILE A 324 -34.89 -12.13 -19.86
CA ILE A 324 -33.71 -13.03 -19.84
C ILE A 324 -33.89 -14.14 -18.81
#